data_AF-A0A0N9HN86-F1
#
_entry.id   AF-A0A0N9HN86-F1
#
_cell.length_a   1.000
_cell.length_b   1.000
_cell.length_c   1.000
_cell.angle_alpha   90.00
_cell.angle_beta   90.00
_cell.angle_gamma   90.00
#
_symmetry.space_group_name_H-M   'P 1'
#
loop_
_entity.id
_entity.type
_entity.pdbx_description
1 polymer ?
#
loop_
_entity_poly.entity_id
_entity_poly.type
_entity_poly.pdbx_seq_one_letter_code
_entity_poly.pdbx_strand_id
1 'polypeptide(L)'
;MPRFPSSNARTRTQPSSSRSLSHSALPPPSPRKRLRAPTLHDCSPIPKLDMDQGVRTDLLASQAAFLRAMGNADDLERFARQWERKLPRIVDAAERGLLSQDTIQLCHSVASRVHVLAARLHEKDIVVAGITARITVEVQDYLGAQWSSKFILSTGCRPKPGISSPLPRPHSSQPNDLLLAPYRRWFLDHFAFPYLTAADK
;
A
#
# COMPACT_ATOMS: atom_id res chain seq x y z
N MET A 1 -2.39 35.77 -32.98
CA MET A 1 -1.47 34.82 -33.64
C MET A 1 -1.02 33.79 -32.61
N PRO A 2 -1.18 32.48 -32.85
CA PRO A 2 -0.64 31.46 -31.95
C PRO A 2 0.89 31.35 -32.14
N ARG A 3 1.64 31.23 -31.03
CA ARG A 3 3.08 30.93 -31.05
C ARG A 3 3.35 29.67 -30.24
N PHE A 4 3.65 28.58 -30.93
CA PHE A 4 4.28 27.40 -30.34
C PHE A 4 5.80 27.51 -30.48
N PRO A 5 6.58 27.30 -29.40
CA PRO A 5 7.92 26.73 -29.45
C PRO A 5 7.84 25.28 -28.95
N SER A 6 8.21 24.23 -29.67
CA SER A 6 9.40 23.91 -30.50
C SER A 6 10.04 22.67 -29.87
N SER A 7 10.06 21.57 -30.61
CA SER A 7 10.55 20.26 -30.16
C SER A 7 11.97 20.28 -29.61
N ASN A 8 12.19 19.64 -28.46
CA ASN A 8 13.52 19.15 -28.05
C ASN A 8 13.59 17.64 -28.22
N ALA A 9 13.97 17.20 -29.42
CA ALA A 9 14.33 15.81 -29.71
C ALA A 9 15.85 15.64 -29.65
N ARG A 10 16.39 15.16 -28.52
CA ARG A 10 17.79 14.73 -28.29
C ARG A 10 17.92 14.23 -26.83
N THR A 11 18.72 13.21 -26.47
CA THR A 11 19.65 12.37 -27.26
C THR A 11 19.66 10.95 -26.69
N ARG A 12 19.78 9.94 -27.56
CA ARG A 12 20.02 8.54 -27.20
C ARG A 12 21.53 8.31 -27.04
N THR A 13 21.99 7.84 -25.88
CA THR A 13 23.35 7.33 -25.69
C THR A 13 23.35 6.05 -24.86
N GLN A 14 23.53 4.91 -25.53
CA GLN A 14 24.22 3.77 -24.92
C GLN A 14 25.74 4.01 -25.02
N PRO A 15 26.52 3.33 -24.18
CA PRO A 15 27.56 2.50 -24.75
C PRO A 15 27.45 1.03 -24.30
N SER A 16 27.69 0.13 -25.24
CA SER A 16 27.94 -1.29 -25.00
C SER A 16 29.35 -1.49 -24.45
N SER A 17 29.54 -2.40 -23.50
CA SER A 17 30.84 -2.89 -23.06
C SER A 17 30.99 -4.39 -23.34
N SER A 18 31.09 -4.72 -24.63
CA SER A 18 31.57 -6.03 -25.08
C SER A 18 33.01 -6.25 -24.60
N ARG A 19 33.30 -7.39 -23.97
CA ARG A 19 34.68 -7.81 -23.64
C ARG A 19 35.04 -9.03 -24.50
N SER A 20 35.98 -8.82 -25.41
CA SER A 20 36.33 -9.75 -26.49
C SER A 20 37.49 -10.68 -26.11
N LEU A 21 37.52 -11.86 -26.76
CA LEU A 21 38.70 -12.69 -27.09
C LEU A 21 39.52 -13.22 -25.89
N SER A 22 39.47 -14.52 -25.58
CA SER A 22 40.01 -15.69 -26.32
C SER A 22 41.52 -15.89 -26.15
N HIS A 23 41.90 -16.94 -25.42
CA HIS A 23 43.08 -17.76 -25.73
C HIS A 23 42.87 -19.20 -25.25
N SER A 24 42.51 -20.09 -26.17
CA SER A 24 42.70 -21.55 -26.00
C SER A 24 44.14 -21.90 -26.33
N ALA A 25 44.85 -22.56 -25.41
CA ALA A 25 46.11 -23.25 -25.69
C ALA A 25 46.39 -24.37 -24.66
N LEU A 26 46.13 -25.62 -25.06
CA LEU A 26 46.49 -26.90 -24.43
C LEU A 26 46.63 -27.94 -25.56
N PRO A 27 47.26 -29.13 -25.38
CA PRO A 27 48.22 -29.60 -24.38
C PRO A 27 49.57 -29.89 -25.14
N PRO A 28 50.36 -30.99 -24.99
CA PRO A 28 50.54 -31.95 -23.90
C PRO A 28 51.97 -32.00 -23.28
N PRO A 29 52.91 -32.98 -23.50
CA PRO A 29 53.46 -33.63 -22.31
C PRO A 29 55.00 -33.62 -22.16
N SER A 30 55.46 -33.80 -20.91
CA SER A 30 56.78 -34.39 -20.65
C SER A 30 56.65 -35.53 -19.61
N PRO A 31 57.30 -36.70 -19.83
CA PRO A 31 57.09 -37.86 -18.98
C PRO A 31 58.14 -37.97 -17.87
N ARG A 32 57.73 -37.84 -16.62
CA ARG A 32 58.52 -38.37 -15.49
C ARG A 32 57.64 -39.23 -14.59
N LYS A 33 57.81 -40.54 -14.73
CA LYS A 33 57.26 -41.57 -13.84
C LYS A 33 57.62 -41.23 -12.39
N ARG A 34 56.62 -40.84 -11.61
CA ARG A 34 56.61 -41.07 -10.16
C ARG A 34 55.29 -41.75 -9.83
N LEU A 35 55.39 -43.00 -9.39
CA LEU A 35 54.31 -43.70 -8.71
C LEU A 35 54.02 -42.94 -7.41
N ARG A 36 53.10 -41.98 -7.47
CA ARG A 36 52.42 -41.50 -6.27
C ARG A 36 51.30 -42.50 -5.97
N ALA A 37 51.30 -43.01 -4.74
CA ALA A 37 50.22 -43.82 -4.22
C ALA A 37 48.87 -43.07 -4.37
N PRO A 38 47.74 -43.77 -4.50
CA PRO A 38 46.44 -43.13 -4.46
C PRO A 38 46.29 -42.41 -3.12
N THR A 39 46.25 -41.08 -3.16
CA THR A 39 45.89 -40.29 -1.99
C THR A 39 44.46 -40.67 -1.62
N LEU A 40 44.30 -41.26 -0.43
CA LEU A 40 43.01 -41.50 0.19
C LEU A 40 42.19 -40.23 0.10
N HIS A 41 40.94 -40.37 -0.34
CA HIS A 41 40.01 -39.29 -0.65
C HIS A 41 40.16 -38.08 0.28
N ASP A 42 40.70 -36.99 -0.27
CA ASP A 42 40.33 -35.66 0.17
C ASP A 42 38.83 -35.51 -0.11
N CYS A 43 38.02 -35.91 0.87
CA CYS A 43 36.62 -35.55 0.98
C CYS A 43 36.55 -34.04 1.22
N SER A 44 36.84 -33.26 0.17
CA SER A 44 36.60 -31.83 0.13
C SER A 44 35.18 -31.58 0.60
N PRO A 45 34.95 -30.81 1.67
CA PRO A 45 33.61 -30.54 2.14
C PRO A 45 32.86 -29.75 1.07
N ILE A 46 31.99 -30.48 0.36
CA ILE A 46 30.98 -29.99 -0.59
C ILE A 46 30.32 -28.73 0.00
N PRO A 47 30.01 -27.68 -0.80
CA PRO A 47 29.78 -26.30 -0.32
C PRO A 47 28.47 -26.08 0.46
N LYS A 48 28.35 -26.73 1.63
CA LYS A 48 27.26 -26.50 2.60
C LYS A 48 27.32 -25.09 3.17
N LEU A 49 28.52 -24.58 3.45
CA LEU A 49 28.73 -23.25 4.04
C LEU A 49 28.18 -22.11 3.16
N ASP A 50 28.28 -22.26 1.83
CA ASP A 50 27.80 -21.28 0.85
C ASP A 50 26.25 -21.28 0.78
N MET A 51 25.65 -22.47 0.69
CA MET A 51 24.19 -22.65 0.74
C MET A 51 23.58 -22.13 2.05
N ASP A 52 24.23 -22.39 3.18
CA ASP A 52 23.79 -21.92 4.49
C ASP A 52 23.76 -20.40 4.57
N GLN A 53 24.84 -19.74 4.14
CA GLN A 53 24.96 -18.29 4.16
C GLN A 53 23.98 -17.64 3.17
N GLY A 54 23.77 -18.26 2.01
CA GLY A 54 22.72 -17.91 1.06
C GLY A 54 21.35 -17.92 1.73
N VAL A 55 20.89 -19.08 2.24
CA VAL A 55 19.58 -19.22 2.89
C VAL A 55 19.42 -18.30 4.11
N ARG A 56 20.47 -18.13 4.92
CA ARG A 56 20.48 -17.25 6.10
C ARG A 56 20.25 -15.79 5.72
N THR A 57 20.96 -15.28 4.72
CA THR A 57 20.77 -13.90 4.23
C THR A 57 19.40 -13.72 3.59
N ASP A 58 18.93 -14.72 2.84
CA ASP A 58 17.62 -14.71 2.19
C ASP A 58 16.45 -14.72 3.19
N LEU A 59 16.57 -15.44 4.31
CA LEU A 59 15.60 -15.45 5.40
C LEU A 59 15.50 -14.09 6.10
N LEU A 60 16.64 -13.48 6.44
CA LEU A 60 16.68 -12.16 7.07
C LEU A 60 16.16 -11.06 6.12
N ALA A 61 16.51 -11.13 4.84
CA ALA A 61 15.97 -10.25 3.80
C ALA A 61 14.45 -10.41 3.67
N SER A 62 13.94 -11.64 3.75
CA SER A 62 12.49 -11.93 3.70
C SER A 62 11.77 -11.39 4.95
N GLN A 63 12.35 -11.51 6.15
CA GLN A 63 11.81 -10.90 7.36
C GLN A 63 11.73 -9.36 7.23
N ALA A 64 12.79 -8.73 6.71
CA ALA A 64 12.81 -7.28 6.48
C ALA A 64 11.87 -6.85 5.34
N ALA A 65 11.60 -7.72 4.37
CA ALA A 65 10.61 -7.47 3.31
C ALA A 65 9.18 -7.55 3.85
N PHE A 66 8.86 -8.56 4.67
CA PHE A 66 7.57 -8.68 5.35
C PHE A 66 7.23 -7.42 6.16
N LEU A 67 8.14 -6.95 7.01
CA LEU A 67 7.92 -5.77 7.84
C LEU A 67 7.68 -4.48 7.03
N ARG A 68 8.30 -4.35 5.84
CA ARG A 68 8.03 -3.25 4.91
C ARG A 68 6.67 -3.41 4.20
N ALA A 69 6.30 -4.63 3.86
CA ALA A 69 5.05 -4.96 3.20
C ALA A 69 3.81 -4.77 4.10
N MET A 70 3.94 -4.83 5.43
CA MET A 70 2.81 -4.63 6.37
C MET A 70 2.08 -3.27 6.21
N GLY A 71 2.70 -2.28 5.56
CA GLY A 71 2.08 -0.98 5.28
C GLY A 71 1.23 -0.93 4.00
N ASN A 72 1.24 -1.96 3.15
CA ASN A 72 0.55 -1.97 1.85
C ASN A 72 0.03 -3.38 1.49
N ALA A 73 -1.28 -3.51 1.25
CA ALA A 73 -1.93 -4.78 0.93
C ALA A 73 -1.33 -5.46 -0.32
N ASP A 74 -1.05 -4.70 -1.39
CA ASP A 74 -0.47 -5.23 -2.63
C ASP A 74 0.91 -5.85 -2.41
N ASP A 75 1.74 -5.20 -1.58
CA ASP A 75 3.09 -5.68 -1.28
C ASP A 75 3.06 -6.86 -0.31
N LEU A 76 2.06 -6.91 0.58
CA LEU A 76 1.83 -8.06 1.46
C LEU A 76 1.39 -9.30 0.66
N GLU A 77 0.54 -9.14 -0.36
CA GLU A 77 0.17 -10.24 -1.25
C GLU A 77 1.36 -10.72 -2.11
N ARG A 78 2.15 -9.78 -2.66
CA ARG A 78 3.40 -10.10 -3.36
C ARG A 78 4.38 -10.84 -2.46
N PHE A 79 4.52 -10.42 -1.19
CA PHE A 79 5.34 -11.12 -0.20
C PHE A 79 4.80 -12.54 0.05
N ALA A 80 3.51 -12.71 0.29
CA ALA A 80 2.90 -14.02 0.55
C ALA A 80 3.19 -15.02 -0.60
N ARG A 81 2.96 -14.59 -1.84
CA ARG A 81 3.28 -15.38 -3.06
C ARG A 81 4.78 -15.68 -3.21
N GLN A 82 5.68 -14.88 -2.66
CA GLN A 82 7.12 -15.18 -2.66
C GLN A 82 7.50 -16.14 -1.54
N TRP A 83 6.91 -15.95 -0.36
CA TRP A 83 7.14 -16.74 0.85
C TRP A 83 6.68 -18.19 0.68
N GLU A 84 5.48 -18.39 0.11
CA GLU A 84 4.92 -19.69 -0.27
C GLU A 84 5.83 -20.47 -1.24
N ARG A 85 6.49 -19.79 -2.18
CA ARG A 85 7.45 -20.42 -3.11
C ARG A 85 8.84 -20.63 -2.51
N LYS A 86 9.20 -19.89 -1.46
CA LYS A 86 10.53 -19.95 -0.83
C LYS A 86 10.61 -21.02 0.26
N LEU A 87 9.62 -21.10 1.15
CA LEU A 87 9.63 -22.05 2.29
C LEU A 87 9.83 -23.51 1.85
N PRO A 88 9.12 -24.08 0.85
CA PRO A 88 9.31 -25.47 0.44
C PRO A 88 10.73 -25.78 -0.03
N ARG A 89 11.42 -24.81 -0.65
CA ARG A 89 12.81 -24.97 -1.09
C ARG A 89 13.80 -25.00 0.07
N ILE A 90 13.51 -24.25 1.14
CA ILE A 90 14.31 -24.27 2.37
C ILE A 90 14.08 -25.59 3.13
N VAL A 91 12.84 -26.09 3.15
CA VAL A 91 12.53 -27.43 3.72
C VAL A 91 13.25 -28.54 2.95
N ASP A 92 13.15 -28.58 1.62
CA ASP A 92 13.87 -29.54 0.77
C ASP A 92 15.40 -29.47 0.96
N ALA A 93 15.97 -28.27 1.13
CA ALA A 93 17.39 -28.12 1.45
C ALA A 93 17.76 -28.61 2.86
N ALA A 94 16.87 -28.45 3.85
CA ALA A 94 17.04 -28.96 5.20
C ALA A 94 16.96 -30.50 5.23
N GLU A 95 15.97 -31.10 4.58
CA GLU A 95 15.77 -32.55 4.47
C GLU A 95 16.96 -33.25 3.80
N ARG A 96 17.58 -32.60 2.79
CA ARG A 96 18.82 -33.06 2.15
C ARG A 96 20.08 -32.88 2.99
N GLY A 97 19.98 -32.33 4.20
CA GLY A 97 21.13 -32.07 5.08
C GLY A 97 22.12 -31.06 4.51
N LEU A 98 21.65 -30.10 3.70
CA LEU A 98 22.47 -29.03 3.09
C LEU A 98 22.60 -27.80 4.00
N LEU A 99 21.69 -27.65 4.97
CA LEU A 99 21.65 -26.54 5.93
C LEU A 99 22.16 -26.98 7.30
N SER A 100 22.77 -26.07 8.05
CA SER A 100 23.09 -26.29 9.47
C SER A 100 21.86 -26.19 10.36
N GLN A 101 21.98 -26.77 11.55
CA GLN A 101 20.98 -26.69 12.61
C GLN A 101 20.64 -25.23 12.96
N ASP A 102 21.63 -24.33 12.96
CA ASP A 102 21.45 -22.90 13.25
C ASP A 102 20.59 -22.20 12.18
N THR A 103 20.79 -22.52 10.90
CA THR A 103 19.97 -21.97 9.80
C THR A 103 18.55 -22.51 9.86
N ILE A 104 18.36 -23.79 10.21
CA ILE A 104 17.04 -24.41 10.39
C ILE A 104 16.28 -23.75 11.57
N GLN A 105 16.95 -23.55 12.71
CA GLN A 105 16.39 -22.83 13.85
C GLN A 105 16.02 -21.38 13.51
N LEU A 106 16.88 -20.69 12.75
CA LEU A 106 16.59 -19.34 12.26
C LEU A 106 15.35 -19.33 11.35
N CYS A 107 15.23 -20.29 10.42
CA CYS A 107 14.06 -20.42 9.56
C CYS A 107 12.77 -20.58 10.37
N HIS A 108 12.78 -21.46 11.37
CA HIS A 108 11.65 -21.64 12.29
C HIS A 108 11.33 -20.36 13.07
N SER A 109 12.34 -19.66 13.59
CA SER A 109 12.17 -18.39 14.31
C SER A 109 11.55 -17.29 13.44
N VAL A 110 12.03 -17.14 12.19
CA VAL A 110 11.50 -16.16 11.23
C VAL A 110 10.06 -16.52 10.84
N ALA A 111 9.78 -17.78 10.48
CA ALA A 111 8.44 -18.23 10.09
C ALA A 111 7.43 -18.06 11.23
N SER A 112 7.81 -18.42 12.46
CA SER A 112 6.99 -18.22 13.67
C SER A 112 6.66 -16.75 13.91
N ARG A 113 7.66 -15.84 13.80
CA ARG A 113 7.45 -14.39 13.94
C ARG A 113 6.52 -13.82 12.87
N VAL A 114 6.70 -14.21 11.61
CA VAL A 114 5.82 -13.79 10.51
C VAL A 114 4.39 -14.27 10.76
N HIS A 115 4.20 -15.52 11.18
CA HIS A 115 2.89 -16.08 11.51
C HIS A 115 2.21 -15.34 12.68
N VAL A 116 2.91 -15.13 13.79
CA VAL A 116 2.36 -14.41 14.96
C VAL A 116 1.96 -12.98 14.61
N LEU A 117 2.79 -12.26 13.83
CA LEU A 117 2.46 -10.90 13.39
C LEU A 117 1.25 -10.87 12.45
N ALA A 118 1.18 -11.78 11.47
CA ALA A 118 0.05 -11.89 10.57
C ALA A 118 -1.27 -12.21 11.31
N ALA A 119 -1.24 -13.16 12.25
CA ALA A 119 -2.39 -13.52 13.08
C ALA A 119 -2.87 -12.33 13.94
N ARG A 120 -1.95 -11.58 14.56
CA ARG A 120 -2.27 -10.40 15.37
C ARG A 120 -2.77 -9.19 14.56
N LEU A 121 -2.39 -9.08 13.29
CA LEU A 121 -2.98 -8.08 12.38
C LEU A 121 -4.41 -8.47 12.02
N HIS A 122 -4.63 -9.73 11.61
CA HIS A 122 -5.95 -10.24 11.25
C HIS A 122 -6.96 -10.13 12.41
N GLU A 123 -6.55 -10.43 13.65
CA GLU A 123 -7.35 -10.24 14.86
C GLU A 123 -7.81 -8.78 15.03
N LYS A 124 -6.92 -7.81 14.77
CA LYS A 124 -7.26 -6.38 14.85
C LYS A 124 -8.18 -5.94 13.71
N ASP A 125 -7.96 -6.42 12.49
CA ASP A 125 -8.79 -6.09 11.34
C ASP A 125 -10.25 -6.52 11.56
N ILE A 126 -10.48 -7.70 12.15
CA ILE A 126 -11.81 -8.18 12.53
C ILE A 126 -12.47 -7.24 13.56
N VAL A 127 -11.73 -6.82 14.60
CA VAL A 127 -12.24 -5.91 15.63
C VAL A 127 -12.59 -4.53 15.04
N VAL A 128 -11.72 -3.98 14.20
CA VAL A 128 -11.94 -2.67 13.55
C VAL A 128 -13.15 -2.75 12.61
N ALA A 129 -13.25 -3.78 11.77
CA ALA A 129 -14.40 -4.00 10.90
C ALA A 129 -15.72 -4.11 11.71
N GLY A 130 -15.70 -4.82 12.84
CA GLY A 130 -16.84 -4.96 13.74
C GLY A 130 -17.26 -3.63 14.40
N ILE A 131 -16.31 -2.76 14.76
CA ILE A 131 -16.58 -1.41 15.28
C ILE A 131 -17.17 -0.53 14.18
N THR A 132 -16.54 -0.51 12.99
CA THR A 132 -17.01 0.28 11.85
C THR A 132 -18.44 -0.10 11.46
N ALA A 133 -18.75 -1.40 11.39
CA ALA A 133 -20.09 -1.89 11.08
C ALA A 133 -21.16 -1.36 12.06
N ARG A 134 -20.88 -1.38 13.39
CA ARG A 134 -21.79 -0.84 14.40
C ARG A 134 -22.02 0.66 14.23
N ILE A 135 -20.95 1.43 14.07
CA ILE A 135 -21.03 2.89 13.86
C ILE A 135 -21.83 3.20 12.58
N THR A 136 -21.65 2.42 11.50
CA THR A 136 -22.43 2.65 10.28
C THR A 136 -23.93 2.37 10.47
N VAL A 137 -24.32 1.41 11.31
CA VAL A 137 -25.73 1.16 11.65
C VAL A 137 -26.27 2.31 12.52
N GLU A 138 -25.56 2.70 13.58
CA GLU A 138 -25.97 3.82 14.45
C GLU A 138 -26.17 5.14 13.68
N VAL A 139 -25.29 5.43 12.70
CA VAL A 139 -25.42 6.60 11.82
C VAL A 139 -26.62 6.47 10.87
N GLN A 140 -26.89 5.28 10.33
CA GLN A 140 -28.07 5.04 9.49
C GLN A 140 -29.38 5.18 10.27
N ASP A 141 -29.44 4.63 11.49
CA ASP A 141 -30.59 4.75 12.39
C ASP A 141 -30.85 6.22 12.78
N TYR A 142 -29.79 6.97 13.13
CA TYR A 142 -29.89 8.39 13.44
C TYR A 142 -30.42 9.22 12.24
N LEU A 143 -29.90 8.95 11.03
CA LEU A 143 -30.38 9.62 9.82
C LEU A 143 -31.85 9.28 9.52
N GLY A 144 -32.23 8.00 9.62
CA GLY A 144 -33.62 7.56 9.44
C GLY A 144 -34.59 8.20 10.43
N ALA A 145 -34.20 8.30 11.71
CA ALA A 145 -34.97 8.99 12.74
C ALA A 145 -35.09 10.49 12.46
N GLN A 146 -34.00 11.16 12.05
CA GLN A 146 -34.02 12.59 11.74
C GLN A 146 -34.91 12.92 10.54
N TRP A 147 -34.91 12.08 9.50
CA TRP A 147 -35.74 12.28 8.31
C TRP A 147 -37.23 12.06 8.62
N SER A 148 -37.54 11.02 9.39
CA SER A 148 -38.91 10.73 9.87
C SER A 148 -39.47 11.88 10.73
N SER A 149 -38.65 12.48 11.61
CA SER A 149 -39.06 13.59 12.47
C SER A 149 -39.30 14.89 11.69
N LYS A 150 -38.49 15.20 10.67
CA LYS A 150 -38.63 16.44 9.87
C LYS A 150 -39.86 16.46 8.96
N PHE A 151 -40.39 15.31 8.54
CA PHE A 151 -41.60 15.28 7.71
C PHE A 151 -42.91 15.51 8.50
N ILE A 152 -42.97 15.17 9.80
CA ILE A 152 -44.19 15.28 10.61
C ILE A 152 -44.47 16.73 11.05
N LEU A 153 -43.47 17.62 11.04
CA LEU A 153 -43.60 19.01 11.49
C LEU A 153 -43.99 20.03 10.39
N SER A 154 -44.16 19.60 9.13
CA SER A 154 -44.48 20.50 8.00
C SER A 154 -45.97 20.54 7.60
N THR A 155 -46.87 19.83 8.29
CA THR A 155 -48.33 19.91 8.08
C THR A 155 -49.05 20.87 9.03
N GLY A 156 -48.28 21.64 9.82
CA GLY A 156 -48.77 22.59 10.83
C GLY A 156 -49.02 24.02 10.33
N CYS A 157 -49.62 24.23 9.15
CA CYS A 157 -50.07 25.56 8.73
C CYS A 157 -51.24 26.04 9.62
N ARG A 158 -50.93 26.60 10.79
CA ARG A 158 -51.88 27.24 11.69
C ARG A 158 -52.18 28.66 11.19
N PRO A 159 -53.38 28.96 10.65
CA PRO A 159 -53.73 30.34 10.34
C PRO A 159 -53.81 31.15 11.64
N LYS A 160 -52.96 32.17 11.78
CA LYS A 160 -53.13 33.18 12.82
C LYS A 160 -54.30 34.10 12.42
N PRO A 161 -55.35 34.28 13.24
CA PRO A 161 -56.32 35.34 13.01
C PRO A 161 -55.63 36.70 13.20
N GLY A 162 -56.01 37.68 12.38
CA GLY A 162 -55.32 38.96 12.31
C GLY A 162 -55.58 39.87 13.50
N ILE A 163 -54.56 40.68 13.83
CA ILE A 163 -54.71 41.94 14.55
C ILE A 163 -54.04 43.01 13.68
N SER A 164 -54.74 44.13 13.48
CA SER A 164 -54.44 45.15 12.48
C SER A 164 -53.72 46.38 13.04
N SER A 165 -53.01 47.08 12.13
CA SER A 165 -52.56 48.48 12.24
C SER A 165 -51.30 48.80 13.08
N PRO A 166 -50.53 49.88 12.80
CA PRO A 166 -50.37 50.62 11.54
C PRO A 166 -48.90 50.69 11.02
N LEU A 167 -48.77 51.22 9.81
CA LEU A 167 -47.55 51.43 9.01
C LEU A 167 -46.53 52.42 9.64
N PRO A 168 -45.22 52.19 9.46
CA PRO A 168 -44.28 53.27 9.10
C PRO A 168 -43.75 53.15 7.66
N ARG A 169 -43.30 54.28 7.12
CA ARG A 169 -43.07 54.54 5.68
C ARG A 169 -42.01 53.65 4.99
N PRO A 170 -42.11 53.45 3.66
CA PRO A 170 -41.15 52.67 2.90
C PRO A 170 -39.85 53.45 2.65
N HIS A 171 -38.71 52.86 3.01
CA HIS A 171 -37.42 53.25 2.45
C HIS A 171 -37.12 52.40 1.22
N SER A 172 -37.17 53.04 0.05
CA SER A 172 -36.99 52.42 -1.26
C SER A 172 -35.51 52.21 -1.60
N SER A 173 -34.97 51.03 -1.33
CA SER A 173 -33.72 50.57 -1.96
C SER A 173 -33.47 49.06 -1.80
N GLN A 174 -34.16 48.22 -2.58
CA GLN A 174 -33.58 47.01 -3.18
C GLN A 174 -34.54 46.37 -4.20
N PRO A 175 -34.26 46.43 -5.51
CA PRO A 175 -34.97 45.66 -6.52
C PRO A 175 -34.38 44.24 -6.65
N ASN A 176 -35.20 43.30 -7.15
CA ASN A 176 -34.88 41.91 -7.55
C ASN A 176 -34.85 40.80 -6.47
N ASP A 177 -34.90 41.12 -5.16
CA ASP A 177 -34.71 40.08 -4.13
C ASP A 177 -35.91 39.12 -3.91
N LEU A 178 -37.01 39.32 -4.65
CA LEU A 178 -38.22 38.48 -4.64
C LEU A 178 -38.32 37.48 -5.80
N LEU A 179 -37.37 37.48 -6.74
CA LEU A 179 -37.34 36.57 -7.90
C LEU A 179 -36.26 35.47 -7.79
N LEU A 180 -35.52 35.42 -6.68
CA LEU A 180 -34.53 34.38 -6.46
C LEU A 180 -35.22 33.09 -6.01
N ALA A 181 -34.89 31.98 -6.68
CA ALA A 181 -35.40 30.67 -6.32
C ALA A 181 -35.18 30.39 -4.82
N PRO A 182 -36.11 29.71 -4.11
CA PRO A 182 -36.08 29.57 -2.63
C PRO A 182 -34.73 29.11 -2.06
N TYR A 183 -34.04 28.23 -2.78
CA TYR A 183 -32.71 27.72 -2.43
C TYR A 183 -31.59 28.78 -2.36
N ARG A 184 -31.71 29.90 -3.09
CA ARG A 184 -30.65 30.92 -3.13
C ARG A 184 -30.63 31.81 -1.89
N ARG A 185 -31.77 32.06 -1.24
CA ARG A 185 -31.78 32.68 0.10
C ARG A 185 -31.14 31.77 1.12
N TRP A 186 -31.56 30.50 1.17
CA TRP A 186 -30.95 29.49 2.04
C TRP A 186 -29.43 29.40 1.84
N PHE A 187 -28.96 29.38 0.59
CA PHE A 187 -27.52 29.34 0.28
C PHE A 187 -26.77 30.59 0.80
N LEU A 188 -27.32 31.79 0.60
CA LEU A 188 -26.69 33.03 1.09
C LEU A 188 -26.70 33.13 2.62
N ASP A 189 -27.76 32.64 3.28
CA ASP A 189 -27.84 32.60 4.75
C ASP A 189 -26.83 31.62 5.38
N HIS A 190 -26.42 30.58 4.66
CA HIS A 190 -25.54 29.51 5.17
C HIS A 190 -24.10 29.57 4.64
N PHE A 191 -23.82 30.32 3.56
CA PHE A 191 -22.50 30.49 2.96
C PHE A 191 -22.15 31.98 2.79
N ALA A 192 -21.65 32.59 3.87
CA ALA A 192 -21.35 34.02 3.94
C ALA A 192 -20.27 34.54 2.97
N PHE A 193 -19.49 33.66 2.31
CA PHE A 193 -18.40 34.03 1.41
C PHE A 193 -18.33 33.13 0.17
N PRO A 194 -19.07 33.43 -0.91
CA PRO A 194 -19.05 32.60 -2.13
C PRO A 194 -17.80 32.80 -3.00
N TYR A 195 -17.13 33.97 -2.94
CA TYR A 195 -16.02 34.35 -3.83
C TYR A 195 -14.96 35.20 -3.13
N LEU A 196 -14.22 34.61 -2.18
CA LEU A 196 -12.99 35.19 -1.62
C LEU A 196 -11.89 34.11 -1.50
N THR A 197 -11.60 33.47 -2.63
CA THR A 197 -10.34 32.72 -2.80
C THR A 197 -9.22 33.70 -3.16
N ALA A 198 -8.00 33.43 -2.68
CA ALA A 198 -6.86 34.36 -2.76
C ALA A 198 -6.23 34.53 -4.16
N ALA A 199 -7.00 34.34 -5.23
CA ALA A 199 -6.55 34.44 -6.62
C ALA A 199 -6.75 35.84 -7.25
N ASP A 200 -7.45 36.75 -6.57
CA ASP A 200 -7.67 38.16 -6.95
C ASP A 200 -6.72 39.12 -6.18
N LYS A 201 -5.48 38.68 -5.90
CA LYS A 201 -4.40 39.49 -5.31
C LYS A 201 -3.07 39.23 -6.01
#